data_AF-A0A1F2R282-F1
#
_entry.id   AF-A0A1F2R282-F1
#
_cell.length_a   1.000
_cell.length_b   1.000
_cell.length_c   1.000
_cell.angle_alpha   90.00
_cell.angle_beta   90.00
_cell.angle_gamma   90.00
#
_symmetry.space_group_name_H-M   'P 1'
#
loop_
_entity.id
_entity.type
_entity.pdbx_description
1 polymer ?
#
loop_
_entity_poly.entity_id
_entity_poly.type
_entity_poly.pdbx_seq_one_letter_code
_entity_poly.pdbx_strand_id
1 'polypeptide(L)'
;MKRSALAFLLVVWSGLLIPGNAQEDFLTPGEVENLRDKQEPDKRLILYLDFAQRRLDAIQENLASKKAGAGRAAQKFLKEYTAVLEALEVTVEAAREQRVMTEKVLKETERREGEFLTYLRSLNAESSAGFEDYRFTLDEAIVMTEEGLAETKKGSFPELREREPPRLPATPPPPPRVNDRKQYEAGPPRKGRTP
;
A
#
# COMPACT_ATOMS: atom_id res chain seq x y z
N MET A 1 2.45 -55.52 22.28
CA MET A 1 1.72 -54.52 21.45
C MET A 1 2.00 -53.15 22.07
N LYS A 2 2.61 -52.17 21.36
CA LYS A 2 1.93 -50.98 20.76
C LYS A 2 0.84 -50.41 21.71
N ARG A 3 0.78 -49.18 22.23
CA ARG A 3 1.39 -47.83 22.03
C ARG A 3 1.38 -47.12 23.42
N SER A 4 2.03 -46.00 23.74
CA SER A 4 3.10 -45.15 23.15
C SER A 4 3.63 -44.21 24.26
N ALA A 5 4.71 -43.45 24.02
CA ALA A 5 5.18 -42.38 24.92
C ALA A 5 4.51 -41.03 24.62
N LEU A 6 4.39 -40.17 25.64
CA LEU A 6 4.10 -38.74 25.47
C LEU A 6 4.98 -37.92 26.42
N ALA A 7 6.09 -37.42 25.91
CA ALA A 7 6.95 -36.48 26.63
C ALA A 7 6.45 -35.05 26.37
N PHE A 8 6.03 -34.33 27.41
CA PHE A 8 5.75 -32.90 27.31
C PHE A 8 7.06 -32.12 27.32
N LEU A 9 7.55 -31.80 26.12
CA LEU A 9 8.73 -30.98 25.91
C LEU A 9 8.32 -29.50 25.96
N LEU A 10 8.53 -28.87 27.12
CA LEU A 10 8.37 -27.42 27.28
C LEU A 10 9.49 -26.71 26.49
N VAL A 11 9.17 -26.29 25.27
CA VAL A 11 10.04 -25.40 24.48
C VAL A 11 10.05 -24.03 25.16
N VAL A 12 11.14 -23.74 25.87
CA VAL A 12 11.45 -22.39 26.33
C VAL A 12 11.75 -21.56 25.08
N TRP A 13 10.81 -20.70 24.70
CA TRP A 13 10.97 -19.79 23.58
C TRP A 13 11.84 -18.60 24.04
N SER A 14 13.14 -18.85 24.19
CA SER A 14 14.13 -17.80 24.42
C SER A 14 14.19 -16.93 23.17
N GLY A 15 13.46 -15.82 23.20
CA GLY A 15 13.53 -14.78 22.18
C GLY A 15 14.93 -14.21 22.14
N LEU A 16 15.74 -14.71 21.20
CA LEU A 16 17.03 -14.12 20.89
C LEU A 16 16.74 -12.78 20.20
N LEU A 17 16.73 -11.71 20.99
CA LEU A 17 16.74 -10.35 20.51
C LEU A 17 18.07 -10.12 19.78
N ILE A 18 18.11 -10.51 18.51
CA ILE A 18 19.08 -9.98 17.56
C ILE A 18 18.88 -8.45 17.60
N PRO A 19 19.92 -7.65 17.90
CA PRO A 19 19.84 -6.23 17.65
C PRO A 19 19.76 -6.06 16.14
N GLY A 20 18.54 -6.03 15.61
CA GLY A 20 18.30 -5.56 14.25
C GLY A 20 18.94 -4.19 14.15
N ASN A 21 19.64 -3.94 13.03
CA ASN A 21 20.05 -2.58 12.71
C ASN A 21 18.83 -1.69 12.91
N ALA A 22 18.94 -0.69 13.78
CA ALA A 22 17.90 0.31 13.94
C ALA A 22 17.90 1.13 12.65
N GLN A 23 17.16 0.63 11.66
CA GLN A 23 16.68 1.43 10.55
C GLN A 23 15.98 2.61 11.19
N GLU A 24 16.52 3.83 10.99
CA GLU A 24 15.96 5.03 11.60
C GLU A 24 14.47 5.04 11.29
N ASP A 25 13.62 5.13 12.32
CA ASP A 25 12.18 5.10 12.12
C ASP A 25 11.79 6.33 11.30
N PHE A 26 11.46 6.10 10.03
CA PHE A 26 11.17 7.16 9.08
C PHE A 26 9.86 7.87 9.41
N LEU A 27 9.01 7.23 10.24
CA LEU A 27 7.82 7.82 10.82
C LEU A 27 8.15 8.46 12.16
N THR A 28 7.69 9.69 12.35
CA THR A 28 7.75 10.30 13.68
C THR A 28 6.75 9.61 14.63
N PRO A 29 6.95 9.67 15.96
CA PRO A 29 6.02 9.06 16.92
C PRO A 29 4.55 9.50 16.76
N GLY A 30 4.32 10.75 16.34
CA GLY A 30 2.97 11.24 16.05
C GLY A 30 2.39 10.69 14.74
N GLU A 31 3.20 10.36 13.75
CA GLU A 31 2.77 9.71 12.51
C GLU A 31 2.45 8.23 12.74
N VAL A 32 3.23 7.55 13.58
CA VAL A 32 2.90 6.21 14.08
C VAL A 32 1.57 6.22 14.82
N GLU A 33 1.30 7.21 15.67
CA GLU A 33 0.02 7.32 16.40
C GLU A 33 -1.16 7.58 15.44
N ASN A 34 -1.01 8.47 14.46
CA ASN A 34 -2.03 8.69 13.42
C ASN A 34 -2.38 7.39 12.66
N LEU A 35 -1.39 6.54 12.39
CA LEU A 35 -1.59 5.22 11.76
C LEU A 35 -2.16 4.17 12.72
N ARG A 36 -2.05 4.34 14.04
CA ARG A 36 -2.77 3.50 15.02
C ARG A 36 -4.26 3.84 15.04
N ASP A 37 -4.59 5.13 14.99
CA ASP A 37 -5.97 5.64 14.99
C ASP A 37 -6.76 5.35 13.71
N LYS A 38 -6.08 5.14 12.57
CA LYS A 38 -6.72 4.82 11.27
C LYS A 38 -6.18 3.50 10.74
N GLN A 39 -6.95 2.43 10.88
CA GLN A 39 -6.56 1.11 10.36
C GLN A 39 -7.06 0.82 8.95
N GLU A 40 -8.09 1.51 8.47
CA GLU A 40 -8.61 1.24 7.12
C GLU A 40 -7.62 1.70 6.03
N PRO A 41 -7.27 0.84 5.04
CA PRO A 41 -6.22 1.15 4.06
C PRO A 41 -6.45 2.44 3.27
N ASP A 42 -7.69 2.74 2.90
CA ASP A 42 -8.08 3.95 2.17
C ASP A 42 -7.79 5.23 2.98
N LYS A 43 -7.95 5.18 4.31
CA LYS A 43 -7.59 6.28 5.21
C LYS A 43 -6.09 6.36 5.48
N ARG A 44 -5.42 5.21 5.60
CA ARG A 44 -3.95 5.14 5.77
C ARG A 44 -3.21 5.69 4.56
N LEU A 45 -3.73 5.46 3.36
CA LEU A 45 -3.20 6.00 2.11
C LEU A 45 -3.09 7.53 2.17
N ILE A 46 -4.18 8.21 2.58
CA ILE A 46 -4.18 9.67 2.73
C ILE A 46 -3.17 10.13 3.79
N LEU A 47 -3.00 9.40 4.90
CA LEU A 47 -1.98 9.70 5.91
C LEU A 47 -0.55 9.58 5.34
N TYR A 48 -0.22 8.53 4.59
CA TYR A 48 1.10 8.41 3.97
C TYR A 48 1.37 9.54 2.95
N LEU A 49 0.37 9.94 2.16
CA LEU A 49 0.48 11.14 1.31
C LEU A 49 0.73 12.41 2.14
N ASP A 50 0.08 12.59 3.29
CA ASP A 50 0.36 13.70 4.22
C ASP A 50 1.78 13.67 4.79
N PHE A 51 2.30 12.49 5.10
CA PHE A 51 3.65 12.35 5.63
C PHE A 51 4.70 12.65 4.55
N ALA A 52 4.46 12.20 3.32
CA ALA A 52 5.29 12.49 2.14
C ALA A 52 5.38 14.00 1.90
N GLN A 53 4.25 14.71 1.89
CA GLN A 53 4.23 16.18 1.79
C GLN A 53 5.08 16.85 2.86
N ARG A 54 4.97 16.45 4.13
CA ARG A 54 5.78 17.03 5.22
C ARG A 54 7.28 16.84 5.01
N ARG A 55 7.71 15.75 4.36
CA ARG A 55 9.12 15.54 4.00
C ARG A 55 9.55 16.49 2.88
N LEU A 56 8.70 16.71 1.87
CA LEU A 56 8.94 17.71 0.83
C LEU A 56 8.98 19.15 1.39
N ASP A 57 8.07 19.49 2.31
CA ASP A 57 8.06 20.78 3.01
C ASP A 57 9.36 20.99 3.81
N ALA A 58 9.83 19.94 4.52
CA ALA A 58 11.09 19.98 5.26
C ALA A 58 12.32 20.12 4.34
N ILE A 59 12.32 19.51 3.16
CA ILE A 59 13.35 19.73 2.12
C ILE A 59 13.33 21.20 1.69
N GLN A 60 12.14 21.75 1.41
CA GLN A 60 11.98 23.15 1.00
C GLN A 60 12.54 24.12 2.05
N GLU A 61 12.17 23.94 3.32
CA GLU A 61 12.65 24.79 4.42
C GLU A 61 14.17 24.71 4.58
N ASN A 62 14.74 23.51 4.56
CA ASN A 62 16.18 23.31 4.75
C ASN A 62 17.00 23.95 3.62
N LEU A 63 16.61 23.73 2.37
CA LEU A 63 17.29 24.32 1.21
C LEU A 63 17.11 25.85 1.15
N ALA A 64 15.92 26.37 1.50
CA ALA A 64 15.69 27.81 1.59
C ALA A 64 16.54 28.48 2.69
N SER A 65 16.84 27.78 3.78
CA SER A 65 17.61 28.31 4.90
C SER A 65 19.08 28.64 4.57
N LYS A 66 19.65 28.02 3.52
CA LYS A 66 21.06 28.12 3.09
C LYS A 66 22.10 27.88 4.20
N LYS A 67 21.73 27.17 5.27
CA LYS A 67 22.63 26.81 6.37
C LYS A 67 23.64 25.75 5.94
N ALA A 68 24.80 25.72 6.58
CA ALA A 68 25.74 24.61 6.41
C ALA A 68 25.06 23.29 6.80
N GLY A 69 25.19 22.27 5.94
CA GLY A 69 24.53 20.97 6.11
C GLY A 69 23.11 20.86 5.53
N ALA A 70 22.56 21.92 4.92
CA ALA A 70 21.24 21.88 4.28
C ALA A 70 21.10 20.76 3.23
N GLY A 71 22.15 20.49 2.43
CA GLY A 71 22.16 19.39 1.47
C GLY A 71 21.99 18.01 2.11
N ARG A 72 22.71 17.73 3.22
CA ARG A 72 22.56 16.48 3.98
C ARG A 72 21.21 16.35 4.66
N ALA A 73 20.64 17.47 5.14
CA ALA A 73 19.28 17.48 5.68
C ALA A 73 18.25 17.14 4.59
N ALA A 74 18.38 17.74 3.40
CA ALA A 74 17.57 17.39 2.24
C ALA A 74 17.73 15.91 1.85
N GLN A 75 18.97 15.36 1.85
CA GLN A 75 19.21 13.94 1.62
C GLN A 75 18.45 13.05 2.63
N LYS A 76 18.48 13.40 3.93
CA LYS A 76 17.77 12.64 4.97
C LYS A 76 16.27 12.63 4.71
N PHE A 77 15.68 13.80 4.46
CA PHE A 77 14.24 13.91 4.20
C PHE A 77 13.82 13.28 2.86
N LEU A 78 14.69 13.24 1.85
CA LEU A 78 14.44 12.47 0.62
C LEU A 78 14.40 10.96 0.91
N LYS A 79 15.29 10.42 1.75
CA LYS A 79 15.24 9.00 2.17
C LYS A 79 14.00 8.66 3.01
N GLU A 80 13.55 9.58 3.84
CA GLU A 80 12.28 9.42 4.57
C GLU A 80 11.08 9.51 3.63
N TYR A 81 11.11 10.41 2.66
CA TYR A 81 10.09 10.52 1.62
C TYR A 81 9.99 9.22 0.81
N THR A 82 11.11 8.61 0.41
CA THR A 82 11.07 7.33 -0.30
C THR A 82 10.52 6.21 0.58
N ALA A 83 10.98 6.05 1.81
CA ALA A 83 10.41 5.06 2.75
C ALA A 83 8.90 5.25 3.01
N VAL A 84 8.40 6.50 2.99
CA VAL A 84 6.95 6.78 3.05
C VAL A 84 6.21 6.32 1.79
N LEU A 85 6.80 6.49 0.59
CA LEU A 85 6.19 6.02 -0.66
C LEU A 85 6.20 4.47 -0.78
N GLU A 86 7.24 3.78 -0.31
CA GLU A 86 7.23 2.31 -0.22
C GLU A 86 6.06 1.82 0.66
N ALA A 87 5.83 2.48 1.80
CA ALA A 87 4.70 2.18 2.68
C ALA A 87 3.34 2.59 2.08
N LEU A 88 3.31 3.62 1.23
CA LEU A 88 2.13 4.03 0.47
C LEU A 88 1.76 2.96 -0.57
N GLU A 89 2.72 2.40 -1.31
CA GLU A 89 2.50 1.37 -2.33
C GLU A 89 1.89 0.10 -1.71
N VAL A 90 2.47 -0.41 -0.62
CA VAL A 90 1.90 -1.55 0.13
C VAL A 90 0.47 -1.24 0.63
N THR A 91 0.19 0.02 0.98
CA THR A 91 -1.15 0.46 1.40
C THR A 91 -2.12 0.59 0.21
N VAL A 92 -1.64 0.98 -0.97
CA VAL A 92 -2.38 0.98 -2.24
C VAL A 92 -2.79 -0.46 -2.58
N GLU A 93 -1.86 -1.42 -2.54
CA GLU A 93 -2.16 -2.84 -2.76
C GLU A 93 -3.22 -3.35 -1.77
N ALA A 94 -3.02 -3.15 -0.46
CA ALA A 94 -3.98 -3.55 0.57
C ALA A 94 -5.38 -2.92 0.37
N ALA A 95 -5.46 -1.67 -0.07
CA ALA A 95 -6.72 -1.00 -0.38
C ALA A 95 -7.42 -1.60 -1.61
N ARG A 96 -6.66 -2.08 -2.60
CA ARG A 96 -7.19 -2.80 -3.77
C ARG A 96 -7.66 -4.20 -3.41
N GLU A 97 -6.86 -4.96 -2.65
CA GLU A 97 -7.22 -6.30 -2.16
C GLU A 97 -8.52 -6.29 -1.35
N GLN A 98 -8.63 -5.36 -0.39
CA GLN A 98 -9.81 -5.20 0.46
C GLN A 98 -11.01 -4.54 -0.26
N ARG A 99 -10.88 -4.18 -1.54
CA ARG A 99 -11.92 -3.50 -2.35
C ARG A 99 -12.37 -2.14 -1.80
N VAL A 100 -11.51 -1.46 -1.04
CA VAL A 100 -11.76 -0.12 -0.47
C VAL A 100 -11.13 1.02 -1.27
N MET A 101 -10.33 0.73 -2.30
CA MET A 101 -9.76 1.73 -3.23
C MET A 101 -10.84 2.44 -4.06
N THR A 102 -11.44 3.50 -3.51
CA THR A 102 -12.44 4.31 -4.21
C THR A 102 -11.83 5.21 -5.28
N GLU A 103 -12.60 5.59 -6.31
CA GLU A 103 -12.15 6.58 -7.31
C GLU A 103 -11.73 7.92 -6.68
N LYS A 104 -12.36 8.32 -5.58
CA LYS A 104 -12.04 9.58 -4.89
C LYS A 104 -10.62 9.53 -4.31
N VAL A 105 -10.30 8.43 -3.63
CA VAL A 105 -8.96 8.22 -3.06
C VAL A 105 -7.94 8.13 -4.19
N LEU A 106 -8.20 7.33 -5.23
CA LEU A 106 -7.31 7.20 -6.38
C LEU A 106 -6.99 8.54 -7.08
N LYS A 107 -8.02 9.37 -7.34
CA LYS A 107 -7.85 10.70 -7.96
C LYS A 107 -7.05 11.66 -7.07
N GLU A 108 -7.18 11.53 -5.75
CA GLU A 108 -6.40 12.32 -4.80
C GLU A 108 -4.94 11.84 -4.73
N THR A 109 -4.69 10.52 -4.80
CA THR A 109 -3.35 9.94 -4.95
C THR A 109 -2.69 10.47 -6.23
N GLU A 110 -3.35 10.34 -7.39
CA GLU A 110 -2.80 10.75 -8.69
C GLU A 110 -2.46 12.25 -8.71
N ARG A 111 -3.34 13.09 -8.14
CA ARG A 111 -3.13 14.53 -8.00
C ARG A 111 -1.87 14.82 -7.18
N ARG A 112 -1.74 14.19 -6.00
CA ARG A 112 -0.65 14.47 -5.06
C ARG A 112 0.69 13.91 -5.52
N GLU A 113 0.73 12.71 -6.09
CA GLU A 113 1.93 12.16 -6.71
C GLU A 113 2.40 13.04 -7.89
N GLY A 114 1.48 13.58 -8.68
CA GLY A 114 1.78 14.56 -9.73
C GLY A 114 2.35 15.89 -9.21
N GLU A 115 1.84 16.39 -8.08
CA GLU A 115 2.36 17.58 -7.39
C GLU A 115 3.74 17.32 -6.78
N PHE A 116 3.93 16.17 -6.12
CA PHE A 116 5.22 15.75 -5.57
C PHE A 116 6.28 15.63 -6.66
N LEU A 117 5.97 14.96 -7.77
CA LEU A 117 6.87 14.82 -8.91
C LEU A 117 7.24 16.17 -9.53
N THR A 118 6.27 17.09 -9.61
CA THR A 118 6.50 18.46 -10.09
C THR A 118 7.46 19.20 -9.17
N TYR A 119 7.28 19.08 -7.86
CA TYR A 119 8.17 19.67 -6.86
C TYR A 119 9.58 19.06 -6.91
N LEU A 120 9.71 17.74 -6.89
CA LEU A 120 11.01 17.05 -6.93
C LEU A 120 11.81 17.45 -8.18
N ARG A 121 11.19 17.43 -9.36
CA ARG A 121 11.83 17.89 -10.61
C ARG A 121 12.15 19.40 -10.61
N SER A 122 11.51 20.20 -9.75
CA SER A 122 11.82 21.64 -9.60
C SER A 122 13.01 21.94 -8.68
N LEU A 123 13.52 20.94 -7.94
CA LEU A 123 14.72 21.06 -7.11
C LEU A 123 15.97 21.15 -8.00
N ASN A 124 16.18 22.34 -8.56
CA ASN A 124 17.19 22.58 -9.59
C ASN A 124 18.61 22.28 -9.06
N ALA A 125 19.13 21.16 -9.56
CA ALA A 125 20.41 20.56 -9.27
C ALA A 125 21.58 21.56 -9.18
N GLU A 126 21.90 22.21 -10.29
CA GLU A 126 23.23 22.80 -10.51
C GLU A 126 23.49 24.10 -9.73
N SER A 127 22.49 24.61 -9.03
CA SER A 127 22.54 25.92 -8.35
C SER A 127 22.32 25.86 -6.83
N SER A 128 21.97 24.69 -6.30
CA SER A 128 21.59 24.54 -4.89
C SER A 128 22.79 24.22 -3.98
N ALA A 129 22.89 24.94 -2.87
CA ALA A 129 24.00 24.78 -1.93
C ALA A 129 23.93 23.39 -1.25
N GLY A 130 24.94 22.56 -1.50
CA GLY A 130 24.98 21.17 -1.03
C GLY A 130 24.26 20.16 -1.94
N PHE A 131 23.96 20.49 -3.20
CA PHE A 131 23.32 19.57 -4.15
C PHE A 131 23.99 18.19 -4.23
N GLU A 132 25.32 18.16 -4.30
CA GLU A 132 26.11 16.91 -4.34
C GLU A 132 25.85 15.98 -3.15
N ASP A 133 25.41 16.49 -1.98
CA ASP A 133 25.05 15.65 -0.83
C ASP A 133 23.77 14.84 -1.09
N TYR A 134 22.85 15.30 -1.95
CA TYR A 134 21.51 14.70 -2.09
C TYR A 134 21.09 14.29 -3.51
N ARG A 135 21.85 14.63 -4.55
CA ARG A 135 21.45 14.40 -5.96
C ARG A 135 20.98 12.99 -6.29
N PHE A 136 21.71 11.97 -5.89
CA PHE A 136 21.36 10.58 -6.18
C PHE A 136 20.07 10.14 -5.48
N THR A 137 19.80 10.65 -4.28
CA THR A 137 18.56 10.38 -3.55
C THR A 137 17.39 11.21 -4.12
N LEU A 138 17.66 12.36 -4.75
CA LEU A 138 16.65 13.08 -5.53
C LEU A 138 16.28 12.32 -6.81
N ASP A 139 17.26 11.80 -7.54
CA ASP A 139 17.03 10.99 -8.75
C ASP A 139 16.19 9.74 -8.40
N GLU A 140 16.55 9.04 -7.33
CA GLU A 140 15.81 7.90 -6.75
C GLU A 140 14.37 8.28 -6.37
N ALA A 141 14.17 9.39 -5.67
CA ALA A 141 12.84 9.87 -5.28
C ALA A 141 11.99 10.26 -6.51
N ILE A 142 12.58 10.86 -7.55
CA ILE A 142 11.90 11.17 -8.81
C ILE A 142 11.43 9.87 -9.49
N VAL A 143 12.33 8.91 -9.70
CA VAL A 143 12.01 7.63 -10.37
C VAL A 143 10.86 6.91 -9.65
N MET A 144 10.96 6.75 -8.33
CA MET A 144 9.93 6.01 -7.60
C MET A 144 8.58 6.76 -7.53
N THR A 145 8.59 8.10 -7.57
CA THR A 145 7.34 8.89 -7.69
C THR A 145 6.74 8.76 -9.09
N GLU A 146 7.56 8.63 -10.14
CA GLU A 146 7.10 8.36 -11.51
C GLU A 146 6.47 6.96 -11.62
N GLU A 147 7.09 5.96 -11.00
CA GLU A 147 6.59 4.58 -10.95
C GLU A 147 5.27 4.48 -10.16
N GLY A 148 5.21 5.07 -8.95
CA GLY A 148 3.98 5.15 -8.16
C GLY A 148 2.84 5.86 -8.89
N LEU A 149 3.10 7.01 -9.50
CA LEU A 149 2.11 7.74 -10.32
C LEU A 149 1.64 6.92 -11.54
N ALA A 150 2.53 6.15 -12.16
CA ALA A 150 2.18 5.25 -13.26
C ALA A 150 1.31 4.08 -12.78
N GLU A 151 1.58 3.54 -11.59
CA GLU A 151 0.80 2.48 -10.95
C GLU A 151 -0.61 2.96 -10.54
N THR A 152 -0.70 4.13 -9.91
CA THR A 152 -1.99 4.80 -9.59
C THR A 152 -2.85 4.98 -10.85
N LYS A 153 -2.24 5.41 -11.97
CA LYS A 153 -2.94 5.58 -13.26
C LYS A 153 -3.49 4.29 -13.87
N LYS A 154 -3.05 3.10 -13.42
CA LYS A 154 -3.67 1.82 -13.84
C LYS A 154 -5.11 1.67 -13.32
N GLY A 155 -5.50 2.41 -12.28
CA GLY A 155 -6.87 2.48 -11.76
C GLY A 155 -7.06 1.84 -10.39
N SER A 156 -8.30 1.87 -9.89
CA SER A 156 -8.66 1.22 -8.61
C SER A 156 -8.53 -0.30 -8.65
N PHE A 157 -8.85 -0.93 -9.78
CA PHE A 157 -8.84 -2.40 -9.94
C PHE A 157 -8.33 -2.75 -11.34
N PRO A 158 -7.02 -2.62 -11.59
CA PRO A 158 -6.45 -2.85 -12.92
C PRO A 158 -6.68 -4.28 -13.42
N GLU A 159 -6.72 -5.27 -12.52
CA GLU A 159 -6.93 -6.68 -12.82
C GLU A 159 -8.32 -6.99 -13.40
N LEU A 160 -9.29 -6.08 -13.26
CA LEU A 160 -10.61 -6.21 -13.88
C LEU A 160 -10.61 -5.83 -15.36
N ARG A 161 -9.64 -5.03 -15.83
CA ARG A 161 -9.53 -4.62 -17.24
C ARG A 161 -9.02 -5.75 -18.15
N GLU A 162 -8.26 -6.68 -17.60
CA GLU A 162 -7.66 -7.81 -18.32
C GLU A 162 -8.55 -9.07 -18.35
N ARG A 163 -9.64 -9.09 -17.57
CA ARG A 163 -10.56 -10.23 -17.53
C ARG A 163 -11.46 -10.25 -18.76
N GLU A 164 -11.29 -11.27 -19.60
CA GLU A 164 -12.28 -11.60 -20.63
C GLU A 164 -13.65 -11.82 -19.94
N PRO A 165 -14.74 -11.15 -20.38
CA PRO A 165 -16.05 -11.34 -19.76
C PRO A 165 -16.48 -12.81 -19.89
N PRO A 166 -17.21 -13.37 -18.91
CA PRO A 166 -17.67 -14.75 -18.98
C PRO A 166 -18.40 -14.99 -20.29
N ARG A 167 -17.91 -15.92 -21.11
CA ARG A 167 -18.58 -16.35 -22.34
C ARG A 167 -19.87 -17.06 -21.97
N LEU A 168 -20.94 -16.28 -21.84
CA LEU A 168 -22.29 -16.81 -21.70
C LEU A 168 -22.56 -17.73 -22.89
N PRO A 169 -23.04 -18.97 -22.68
CA PRO A 169 -23.34 -19.85 -23.80
C PRO A 169 -24.40 -19.19 -24.67
N ALA A 170 -24.16 -19.15 -26.00
CA ALA A 170 -25.01 -18.46 -26.96
C ALA A 170 -26.46 -19.00 -26.98
N THR A 171 -26.66 -20.21 -26.50
CA THR A 171 -27.95 -20.75 -26.09
C THR A 171 -27.97 -20.99 -24.58
N PRO A 172 -29.04 -20.61 -23.86
CA PRO A 172 -29.24 -21.07 -22.50
C PRO A 172 -29.25 -22.61 -22.48
N PRO A 173 -28.78 -23.26 -21.40
CA PRO A 173 -28.78 -24.71 -21.31
C PRO A 173 -30.21 -25.24 -21.54
N PRO A 174 -30.38 -26.36 -22.28
CA PRO A 174 -31.70 -26.90 -22.53
C PRO A 174 -32.39 -27.18 -21.18
N PRO A 175 -33.71 -26.95 -21.06
CA PRO A 175 -34.42 -27.20 -19.82
C PRO A 175 -34.21 -28.66 -19.38
N PRO A 176 -34.04 -28.93 -18.07
CA PRO A 176 -33.76 -30.27 -17.58
C PRO A 176 -34.81 -31.25 -18.09
N ARG A 177 -34.35 -32.41 -18.59
CA ARG A 177 -35.25 -33.41 -19.19
C ARG A 177 -36.24 -33.85 -18.11
N VAL A 178 -37.44 -34.26 -18.51
CA VAL A 178 -38.53 -34.60 -17.57
C VAL A 178 -38.10 -35.69 -16.56
N ASN A 179 -37.17 -36.57 -16.95
CA ASN A 179 -36.60 -37.58 -16.06
C ASN A 179 -35.59 -37.03 -15.04
N ASP A 180 -34.86 -35.96 -15.36
CA ASP A 180 -33.85 -35.34 -14.48
C ASP A 180 -34.52 -34.57 -13.34
N ARG A 181 -35.73 -34.02 -13.57
CA ARG A 181 -36.50 -33.26 -12.55
C ARG A 181 -36.74 -34.06 -11.27
N LYS A 182 -36.86 -35.40 -11.37
CA LYS A 182 -37.02 -36.28 -10.20
C LYS A 182 -35.82 -36.26 -9.24
N GLN A 183 -34.62 -35.88 -9.69
CA GLN A 183 -33.47 -35.70 -8.79
C GLN A 183 -33.46 -34.33 -8.09
N TYR A 184 -34.06 -33.30 -8.70
CA TYR A 184 -34.06 -31.94 -8.15
C TYR A 184 -35.26 -31.62 -7.26
N GLU A 185 -36.36 -32.40 -7.34
CA GLU A 185 -37.51 -32.26 -6.42
C GLU A 185 -37.25 -32.84 -5.02
N ALA A 186 -36.18 -33.61 -4.83
CA ALA A 186 -35.72 -34.11 -3.53
C ALA A 186 -34.99 -33.02 -2.70
N GLY A 187 -35.60 -31.85 -2.56
CA GLY A 187 -35.16 -30.84 -1.60
C GLY A 187 -35.24 -31.38 -0.15
N PRO A 188 -34.40 -30.88 0.77
CA PRO A 188 -34.41 -31.37 2.15
C PRO A 188 -35.80 -31.20 2.78
N PRO A 189 -36.29 -32.20 3.54
CA PRO A 189 -37.67 -32.19 4.02
C PRO A 189 -37.92 -30.97 4.91
N ARG A 190 -38.86 -30.12 4.48
CA ARG A 190 -39.34 -29.01 5.30
C ARG A 190 -39.93 -29.58 6.58
N LYS A 191 -39.27 -29.37 7.72
CA LYS A 191 -39.82 -29.70 9.05
C LYS A 191 -41.18 -29.02 9.19
N GLY A 192 -42.24 -29.82 9.20
CA GLY A 192 -43.61 -29.33 9.34
C GLY A 192 -43.75 -28.59 10.66
N ARG A 193 -44.24 -27.34 10.59
CA ARG A 193 -44.77 -26.62 11.75
C ARG A 193 -46.23 -27.03 11.86
N THR A 194 -46.55 -27.92 12.79
CA THR A 194 -47.95 -28.22 13.16
C THR A 194 -48.59 -27.00 13.82
N PRO A 195 -49.92 -26.83 13.69
CA PRO A 195 -50.67 -25.76 14.36
C PRO A 195 -50.69 -25.95 15.89
#